data_AF-A0A6V7NES7-F1
#
_entry.id   AF-A0A6V7NES7-F1
#
_cell.length_a   1.000
_cell.length_b   1.000
_cell.length_c   1.000
_cell.angle_alpha   90.00
_cell.angle_beta   90.00
_cell.angle_gamma   90.00
#
_symmetry.space_group_name_H-M   'P 1'
#
loop_
_entity.id
_entity.type
_entity.pdbx_description
1 polymer ?
#
loop_
_entity_poly.entity_id
_entity_poly.type
_entity_poly.pdbx_seq_one_letter_code
_entity_poly.pdbx_strand_id
1 'polypeptide(L)'
;MAPLLLFSLLALGLSLRPLAATPSPASPIVVDDDLRRAGLSIRVAAEAASAAAAFVSDHLNAAATNETRLWQCLDDCSDFLEDAVEQLDDATVAADVGALDDAHAFLTAAIADADTCDQGCGKKVEAA
;
A
#
# COMPACT_ATOMS: atom_id res chain seq x y z
N MET A 1 19.66 6.93 3.49
CA MET A 1 19.10 7.98 2.62
C MET A 1 18.19 7.45 1.49
N ALA A 2 18.05 6.13 1.29
CA ALA A 2 17.10 5.52 0.35
C ALA A 2 15.62 5.37 0.79
N PRO A 3 15.23 5.34 2.09
CA PRO A 3 13.86 4.96 2.48
C PRO A 3 12.80 6.03 2.14
N LEU A 4 13.21 7.29 1.99
CA LEU A 4 12.30 8.40 1.63
C LEU A 4 11.81 8.35 0.17
N LEU A 5 12.51 7.60 -0.70
CA LEU A 5 12.16 7.53 -2.12
C LEU A 5 11.07 6.48 -2.41
N LEU A 6 11.05 5.35 -1.69
CA LEU A 6 9.95 4.39 -1.76
C LEU A 6 8.62 5.03 -1.31
N PHE A 7 8.68 5.78 -0.21
CA PHE A 7 7.54 6.58 0.29
C PHE A 7 7.07 7.63 -0.71
N SER A 8 7.98 8.24 -1.47
CA SER A 8 7.60 9.19 -2.50
C SER A 8 6.83 8.51 -3.63
N LEU A 9 7.17 7.29 -4.04
CA LEU A 9 6.43 6.57 -5.07
C LEU A 9 5.07 6.04 -4.58
N LEU A 10 4.99 5.48 -3.36
CA LEU A 10 3.72 5.08 -2.75
C LEU A 10 2.80 6.30 -2.49
N ALA A 11 3.33 7.39 -1.94
CA ALA A 11 2.57 8.62 -1.71
C ALA A 11 2.17 9.34 -3.02
N LEU A 12 2.97 9.25 -4.10
CA LEU A 12 2.55 9.77 -5.41
C LEU A 12 1.42 8.92 -6.01
N GLY A 13 1.39 7.60 -5.78
CA GLY A 13 0.28 6.71 -6.16
C GLY A 13 -0.99 6.94 -5.33
N LEU A 14 -0.83 7.28 -4.05
CA LEU A 14 -1.90 7.45 -3.07
C LEU A 14 -2.43 8.89 -2.92
N SER A 15 -1.77 9.89 -3.53
CA SER A 15 -2.24 11.29 -3.61
C SER A 15 -3.44 11.45 -4.56
N LEU A 16 -4.34 10.48 -4.61
CA LEU A 16 -5.69 10.65 -5.12
C LEU A 16 -6.45 11.48 -4.09
N ARG A 17 -6.61 12.76 -4.41
CA ARG A 17 -7.58 13.69 -3.77
C ARG A 17 -8.85 12.93 -3.36
N PRO A 18 -9.47 13.30 -2.23
CA PRO A 18 -10.65 12.61 -1.76
C PRO A 18 -11.67 12.55 -2.90
N LEU A 19 -12.19 11.34 -3.17
CA LEU A 19 -13.45 11.14 -3.89
C LEU A 19 -14.54 11.80 -3.04
N ALA A 20 -14.58 13.13 -3.04
CA ALA A 20 -15.74 13.89 -2.62
C ALA A 20 -16.77 13.69 -3.73
N ALA A 21 -17.55 12.62 -3.62
CA ALA A 21 -18.71 12.36 -4.44
C ALA A 21 -19.66 13.56 -4.34
N THR A 22 -19.59 14.49 -5.29
CA THR A 22 -20.68 15.42 -5.53
C THR A 22 -21.76 14.66 -6.31
N PRO A 23 -23.03 14.66 -5.87
CA PRO A 23 -24.09 14.02 -6.62
C PRO A 23 -24.36 14.86 -7.89
N SER A 24 -23.85 14.42 -9.03
CA SER A 24 -24.19 14.96 -10.35
C SER A 24 -25.33 14.12 -10.95
N PRO A 25 -26.38 14.74 -11.53
CA PRO A 25 -27.53 13.99 -12.02
C PRO A 25 -27.17 13.20 -13.28
N ALA A 26 -27.23 11.88 -13.13
CA ALA A 26 -27.45 10.85 -14.15
C ALA A 26 -26.89 11.09 -15.58
N SER A 27 -25.77 10.43 -15.87
CA SER A 27 -25.49 9.85 -17.18
C SER A 27 -24.94 8.44 -16.97
N PRO A 28 -25.44 7.40 -17.67
CA PRO A 28 -25.05 6.01 -17.43
C PRO A 28 -23.64 5.64 -17.93
N ILE A 29 -22.84 6.62 -18.36
CA ILE A 29 -21.53 6.42 -19.00
C ILE A 29 -20.36 6.84 -18.10
N VAL A 30 -20.56 7.69 -17.09
CA VAL A 30 -19.45 8.23 -16.26
C VAL A 30 -18.99 7.30 -15.12
N VAL A 31 -19.83 6.35 -14.70
CA VAL A 31 -19.49 5.40 -13.62
C VAL A 31 -18.41 4.40 -14.05
N ASP A 32 -18.38 4.01 -15.33
CA ASP A 32 -17.43 3.02 -15.86
C ASP A 32 -15.99 3.56 -15.92
N ASP A 33 -15.83 4.82 -16.35
CA ASP A 33 -14.50 5.45 -16.45
C ASP A 33 -13.85 5.71 -15.08
N ASP A 34 -14.65 6.07 -14.07
CA ASP A 34 -14.16 6.25 -12.70
C ASP A 34 -13.82 4.92 -12.03
N LEU A 35 -14.62 3.88 -12.24
CA LEU A 35 -14.33 2.50 -11.81
C LEU A 35 -13.02 1.98 -12.42
N ARG A 36 -12.87 2.14 -13.74
CA ARG A 36 -11.67 1.75 -14.47
C ARG A 36 -10.43 2.50 -13.98
N ARG A 37 -10.57 3.79 -13.66
CA ARG A 37 -9.48 4.59 -13.08
C ARG A 37 -9.12 4.12 -11.67
N ALA A 38 -10.11 3.82 -10.83
CA ALA A 38 -9.88 3.28 -9.49
C ALA A 38 -9.13 1.94 -9.55
N GLY A 39 -9.60 0.98 -10.37
CA GLY A 39 -8.92 -0.30 -10.55
C GLY A 39 -7.49 -0.18 -11.06
N LEU A 40 -7.23 0.71 -12.03
CA LEU A 40 -5.85 1.01 -12.47
C LEU A 40 -4.97 1.56 -11.35
N SER A 41 -5.52 2.43 -10.50
CA SER A 41 -4.77 3.02 -9.38
C SER A 41 -4.41 1.98 -8.33
N ILE A 42 -5.35 1.08 -8.00
CA ILE A 42 -5.11 -0.02 -7.06
C ILE A 42 -4.02 -0.97 -7.60
N ARG A 43 -4.05 -1.31 -8.91
CA ARG A 43 -3.02 -2.15 -9.54
C ARG A 43 -1.62 -1.52 -9.45
N VAL A 44 -1.51 -0.21 -9.68
CA VAL A 44 -0.23 0.50 -9.51
C VAL A 44 0.24 0.46 -8.05
N ALA A 45 -0.68 0.59 -7.09
CA ALA A 45 -0.35 0.43 -5.68
C ALA A 45 0.13 -0.99 -5.36
N ALA A 46 -0.50 -2.03 -5.93
CA ALA A 46 -0.11 -3.44 -5.74
C ALA A 46 1.30 -3.71 -6.27
N GLU A 47 1.65 -3.17 -7.45
CA GLU A 47 3.00 -3.26 -8.00
C GLU A 47 4.03 -2.57 -7.10
N ALA A 48 3.69 -1.40 -6.54
CA ALA A 48 4.56 -0.67 -5.63
C ALA A 48 4.75 -1.41 -4.29
N ALA A 49 3.67 -1.96 -3.72
CA ALA A 49 3.71 -2.75 -2.49
C ALA A 49 4.54 -4.03 -2.69
N SER A 50 4.37 -4.72 -3.82
CA SER A 50 5.17 -5.91 -4.18
C SER A 50 6.66 -5.61 -4.28
N ALA A 51 7.01 -4.47 -4.90
CA ALA A 51 8.39 -4.01 -4.98
C ALA A 51 8.97 -3.65 -3.60
N ALA A 52 8.15 -3.07 -2.71
CA ALA A 52 8.55 -2.78 -1.34
C ALA A 52 8.76 -4.07 -0.53
N ALA A 53 7.85 -5.03 -0.62
CA ALA A 53 7.96 -6.34 0.04
C ALA A 53 9.24 -7.07 -0.39
N ALA A 54 9.52 -7.12 -1.70
CA ALA A 54 10.75 -7.71 -2.23
C ALA A 54 12.01 -7.01 -1.69
N PHE A 55 12.00 -5.67 -1.65
CA PHE A 55 13.11 -4.89 -1.11
C PHE A 55 13.36 -5.19 0.38
N VAL A 56 12.29 -5.25 1.18
CA VAL A 56 12.38 -5.55 2.62
C VAL A 56 12.89 -6.97 2.83
N SER A 57 12.34 -7.95 2.10
CA SER A 57 12.78 -9.35 2.17
C SER A 57 14.28 -9.51 1.84
N ASP A 58 14.75 -8.86 0.77
CA ASP A 58 16.17 -8.87 0.40
C ASP A 58 17.07 -8.29 1.51
N HIS A 59 16.62 -7.19 2.14
CA HIS A 59 17.37 -6.56 3.23
C HIS A 59 17.31 -7.36 4.53
N LEU A 60 16.18 -8.00 4.84
CA LEU A 60 16.03 -8.87 5.99
C LEU A 60 16.99 -10.06 5.89
N ASN A 61 17.09 -10.66 4.71
CA ASN A 61 18.02 -11.76 4.44
C ASN A 61 19.50 -11.34 4.55
N ALA A 62 19.81 -10.07 4.23
CA ALA A 62 21.15 -9.51 4.35
C ALA A 62 21.46 -8.96 5.76
N ALA A 63 20.43 -8.67 6.56
CA ALA A 63 20.58 -8.10 7.89
C ALA A 63 21.17 -9.14 8.85
N ALA A 64 22.28 -8.78 9.48
CA ALA A 64 22.86 -9.62 10.51
C ALA A 64 21.99 -9.54 11.79
N THR A 65 21.74 -10.68 12.44
CA THR A 65 20.87 -10.76 13.64
C THR A 65 21.41 -9.99 14.85
N ASN A 66 22.69 -9.60 14.82
CA ASN A 66 23.30 -8.72 15.82
C ASN A 66 22.82 -7.25 15.72
N GLU A 67 22.31 -6.82 14.56
CA GLU A 67 21.58 -5.56 14.37
C GLU A 67 20.10 -5.78 14.74
N THR A 68 19.86 -6.26 15.97
CA THR A 68 18.58 -6.85 16.40
C THR A 68 17.37 -5.95 16.14
N ARG A 69 17.52 -4.63 16.22
CA ARG A 69 16.43 -3.69 15.97
C ARG A 69 16.11 -3.50 14.48
N LEU A 70 17.14 -3.46 13.63
CA LEU A 70 16.94 -3.38 12.19
C LEU A 70 16.33 -4.68 11.69
N TRP A 71 16.85 -5.83 12.14
CA TRP A 71 16.30 -7.12 11.80
C TRP A 71 14.83 -7.24 12.21
N GLN A 72 14.48 -6.88 13.46
CA GLN A 72 13.08 -6.89 13.93
C GLN A 72 12.18 -5.89 13.20
N CYS A 73 12.72 -4.77 12.72
CA CYS A 73 11.94 -3.83 11.92
C CYS A 73 11.64 -4.43 10.54
N LEU A 74 12.65 -5.03 9.89
CA LEU A 74 12.51 -5.63 8.58
C LEU A 74 11.64 -6.90 8.60
N ASP A 75 11.72 -7.70 9.67
CA ASP A 75 10.87 -8.89 9.89
C ASP A 75 9.40 -8.49 10.00
N ASP A 76 9.07 -7.58 10.95
CA ASP A 76 7.72 -7.05 11.11
C ASP A 76 7.21 -6.38 9.81
N CYS A 77 8.06 -5.61 9.12
CA CYS A 77 7.69 -4.95 7.86
C CYS A 77 7.46 -5.93 6.71
N SER A 78 8.11 -7.09 6.71
CA SER A 78 7.89 -8.11 5.68
C SER A 78 6.45 -8.58 5.75
N ASP A 79 5.99 -8.93 6.95
CA ASP A 79 4.62 -9.38 7.20
C ASP A 79 3.59 -8.31 6.79
N PHE A 80 3.77 -7.06 7.24
CA PHE A 80 2.84 -5.98 6.88
C PHE A 80 2.80 -5.68 5.38
N LEU A 81 3.93 -5.76 4.67
CA LEU A 81 3.94 -5.50 3.23
C LEU A 81 3.39 -6.68 2.43
N GLU A 82 3.54 -7.92 2.89
CA GLU A 82 2.86 -9.08 2.32
C GLU A 82 1.34 -8.96 2.48
N ASP A 83 0.87 -8.63 3.68
CA ASP A 83 -0.55 -8.37 3.95
C ASP A 83 -1.10 -7.23 3.08
N ALA A 84 -0.34 -6.13 2.92
CA ALA A 84 -0.74 -5.01 2.07
C ALA A 84 -0.85 -5.41 0.58
N VAL A 85 0.03 -6.29 0.09
CA VAL A 85 -0.04 -6.81 -1.29
C VAL A 85 -1.31 -7.64 -1.48
N GLU A 86 -1.59 -8.57 -0.57
CA GLU A 86 -2.80 -9.40 -0.64
C GLU A 86 -4.07 -8.55 -0.64
N GLN A 87 -4.12 -7.53 0.22
CA GLN A 87 -5.26 -6.62 0.30
C GLN A 87 -5.41 -5.76 -0.95
N LEU A 88 -4.32 -5.34 -1.61
CA LEU A 88 -4.40 -4.59 -2.87
C LEU A 88 -4.87 -5.48 -4.04
N ASP A 89 -4.52 -6.77 -4.03
CA ASP A 89 -5.06 -7.75 -4.96
C ASP A 89 -6.56 -7.96 -4.73
N ASP A 90 -6.99 -8.13 -3.48
CA ASP A 90 -8.41 -8.23 -3.12
C ASP A 90 -9.19 -6.95 -3.48
N ALA A 91 -8.60 -5.77 -3.25
CA ALA A 91 -9.17 -4.50 -3.64
C ALA A 91 -9.35 -4.39 -5.16
N THR A 92 -8.39 -4.93 -5.93
CA THR A 92 -8.47 -4.98 -7.40
C THR A 92 -9.62 -5.86 -7.86
N VAL A 93 -9.73 -7.07 -7.30
CA VAL A 93 -10.83 -8.00 -7.63
C VAL A 93 -12.19 -7.40 -7.27
N ALA A 94 -12.31 -6.78 -6.09
CA ALA A 94 -13.53 -6.11 -5.65
C ALA A 94 -13.91 -4.95 -6.58
N ALA A 95 -12.94 -4.13 -7.00
CA ALA A 95 -13.16 -3.04 -7.94
C ALA A 95 -13.63 -3.54 -9.32
N ASP A 96 -13.03 -4.61 -9.84
CA ASP A 96 -13.36 -5.20 -11.15
C ASP A 96 -14.79 -5.75 -11.20
N VAL A 97 -15.36 -6.18 -10.07
CA VAL A 97 -16.77 -6.64 -9.97
C VAL A 97 -17.74 -5.57 -9.48
N GLY A 98 -17.27 -4.34 -9.27
CA GLY A 98 -18.08 -3.20 -8.82
C GLY A 98 -18.40 -3.18 -7.32
N ALA A 99 -17.75 -4.02 -6.51
CA ALA A 99 -17.87 -4.04 -5.05
C ALA A 99 -16.99 -2.93 -4.42
N LEU A 100 -17.38 -1.68 -4.62
CA LEU A 100 -16.53 -0.53 -4.28
C LEU A 100 -16.30 -0.32 -2.77
N ASP A 101 -17.29 -0.66 -1.95
CA ASP A 101 -17.14 -0.56 -0.48
C ASP A 101 -16.08 -1.55 0.02
N ASP A 102 -16.07 -2.77 -0.53
CA ASP A 102 -15.07 -3.79 -0.23
C ASP A 102 -13.69 -3.36 -0.76
N ALA A 103 -13.62 -2.86 -1.99
CA ALA A 103 -12.38 -2.34 -2.57
C ALA A 103 -11.78 -1.21 -1.73
N HIS A 104 -12.62 -0.31 -1.22
CA HIS A 104 -12.21 0.76 -0.32
C HIS A 104 -11.73 0.23 1.04
N ALA A 105 -12.40 -0.78 1.60
CA ALA A 105 -12.01 -1.39 2.87
C ALA A 105 -10.63 -2.05 2.76
N PHE A 106 -10.41 -2.86 1.72
CA PHE A 106 -9.13 -3.50 1.46
C PHE A 106 -8.01 -2.49 1.18
N LEU A 107 -8.28 -1.46 0.36
CA LEU A 107 -7.32 -0.38 0.15
C LEU A 107 -6.95 0.33 1.45
N THR A 108 -7.92 0.61 2.32
CA THR A 108 -7.68 1.27 3.62
C THR A 108 -6.81 0.41 4.53
N ALA A 109 -7.05 -0.90 4.55
CA ALA A 109 -6.24 -1.82 5.34
C ALA A 109 -4.79 -1.88 4.80
N ALA A 110 -4.60 -1.92 3.47
CA ALA A 110 -3.26 -1.97 2.88
C ALA A 110 -2.44 -0.71 3.20
N ILE A 111 -3.10 0.45 3.23
CA ILE A 111 -2.50 1.72 3.67
C ILE A 111 -2.09 1.62 5.14
N ALA A 112 -2.94 1.06 6.01
CA ALA A 112 -2.66 0.94 7.43
C ALA A 112 -1.47 0.00 7.70
N ASP A 113 -1.31 -1.07 6.94
CA ASP A 113 -0.18 -1.99 7.08
C ASP A 113 1.12 -1.34 6.61
N ALA A 114 1.11 -0.65 5.46
CA ALA A 114 2.26 0.11 4.99
C ALA A 114 2.69 1.21 5.99
N ASP A 115 1.72 1.93 6.57
CA ASP A 115 1.95 2.94 7.61
C ASP A 115 2.49 2.33 8.91
N THR A 116 2.03 1.13 9.27
CA THR A 116 2.48 0.42 10.47
C THR A 116 3.91 -0.06 10.32
N CYS A 117 4.28 -0.58 9.14
CA CYS A 117 5.66 -0.89 8.79
C CYS A 117 6.57 0.34 8.96
N ASP A 118 6.21 1.47 8.35
CA ASP A 118 7.03 2.70 8.41
C ASP A 118 7.23 3.20 9.84
N GLN A 119 6.15 3.30 10.60
CA GLN A 119 6.20 3.75 11.99
C GLN A 119 6.98 2.79 12.89
N GLY A 120 6.84 1.48 12.65
CA GLY A 120 7.58 0.44 13.34
C GLY A 120 9.09 0.60 13.14
N CYS A 121 9.52 0.82 11.91
CA CYS A 121 10.93 1.05 11.59
C CYS A 121 11.45 2.40 12.06
N GLY A 122 10.69 3.49 11.90
CA GLY A 122 11.08 4.82 12.39
C GLY A 122 11.35 4.83 13.89
N LYS A 123 10.41 4.30 14.69
CA LYS A 123 10.56 4.20 16.15
C LYS A 123 11.72 3.31 16.59
N LYS A 124 12.02 2.24 15.85
CA LYS A 124 13.06 1.26 16.20
C LYS A 124 14.48 1.74 15.84
N VAL A 125 14.62 2.57 14.81
CA VAL A 125 15.91 3.13 14.37
C VAL A 125 16.30 4.39 15.15
N GLU A 126 15.35 5.22 15.57
CA GLU A 126 15.63 6.46 16.32
C GLU A 126 15.97 6.24 17.80
N ALA A 127 15.66 5.07 18.35
CA ALA A 127 15.99 4.72 19.73
C ALA A 127 17.43 4.19 19.89
N ALA A 128 18.20 4.03 18.81
CA ALA A 128 19.54 3.45 18.76
C ALA A 128 20.63 4.52 18.92
#